data_AF-A0A061G2Z9-F1
#
_entry.id   AF-A0A061G2Z9-F1
#
_cell.length_a   1.000
_cell.length_b   1.000
_cell.length_c   1.000
_cell.angle_alpha   90.00
_cell.angle_beta   90.00
_cell.angle_gamma   90.00
#
_symmetry.space_group_name_H-M   'P 1'
#
loop_
_entity.id
_entity.type
_entity.pdbx_description
1 polymer ?
#
loop_
_entity_poly.entity_id
_entity_poly.type
_entity_poly.pdbx_seq_one_letter_code
_entity_poly.pdbx_strand_id
1 'polypeptide(L)'
;MESLTLGRVLSCKLSTNISRKVCSFMPSKQLGFGHFLRRSFKNVKLTVVKSEESGNGGEFGGLADGSNSNAVEEEEEEEEEKKEDEKEKRGLMLGIDRDDSGSVIGLHLIPPSGDYEVIDSHEDVTTDTKEKDGEIEEEKPQTRITYNIVFVTAEAAPYSKSGGLGDVCGSLPVALAGRGHRVMVVSPRYLHGTPADKNIAGALDIDRRIKIYCFGGEQEVAFFHEYREGVDWVFVDHPSYHRPGNPYGDSHGAFGDNQLCHAACEAPLVLPLGGYTYGEKCLFLVNDWHAGLVPVLLASKYHPFGVYKDARSILIIHNLAHQGVEPAATFKNLGLPSDWYGALEWVFPTWARTHALDTGEAVNILKGAIVTADRILTVSKGYAWEITTVEGGYGLHELLSSRRSVLNGIANGIDIAEWDPSSDEHIGFHYSADDLSGKVQCKTALQKELALPIRPECPLVRFYFLLE
;
A
#
# COMPACT_ATOMS: atom_id res chain seq x y z
N MET A 1 -64.86 -14.89 44.15
CA MET A 1 -64.05 -13.68 44.39
C MET A 1 -63.58 -13.22 43.01
N GLU A 2 -64.41 -12.61 42.16
CA GLU A 2 -64.88 -11.19 42.21
C GLU A 2 -63.71 -10.22 42.48
N SER A 3 -63.35 -9.22 41.67
CA SER A 3 -64.00 -8.46 40.57
C SER A 3 -62.93 -8.08 39.50
N LEU A 4 -63.16 -7.92 38.17
CA LEU A 4 -63.98 -6.94 37.41
C LEU A 4 -63.71 -5.48 37.83
N THR A 5 -63.20 -4.57 36.99
CA THR A 5 -63.89 -3.91 35.84
C THR A 5 -62.93 -2.99 35.05
N LEU A 6 -62.96 -3.04 33.70
CA LEU A 6 -63.35 -2.00 32.70
C LEU A 6 -62.44 -0.74 32.60
N GLY A 7 -62.08 -0.15 31.46
CA GLY A 7 -62.43 -0.21 30.01
C GLY A 7 -61.55 0.88 29.34
N ARG A 8 -61.27 0.94 28.03
CA ARG A 8 -62.22 1.14 26.93
C ARG A 8 -61.49 0.92 25.59
N VAL A 9 -62.19 0.27 24.67
CA VAL A 9 -61.89 0.03 23.25
C VAL A 9 -62.33 1.25 22.43
N LEU A 10 -61.62 1.59 21.34
CA LEU A 10 -62.25 1.77 20.01
C LEU A 10 -61.25 1.97 18.85
N SER A 11 -61.53 1.17 17.82
CA SER A 11 -60.94 1.06 16.49
C SER A 11 -61.34 2.22 15.56
N CYS A 12 -60.51 2.56 14.56
CA CYS A 12 -60.96 2.57 13.15
C CYS A 12 -59.83 2.73 12.12
N LYS A 13 -60.03 2.03 10.99
CA LYS A 13 -59.23 1.99 9.75
C LYS A 13 -59.51 3.21 8.85
N LEU A 14 -58.56 3.61 8.00
CA LEU A 14 -58.53 3.37 6.52
C LEU A 14 -57.74 4.46 5.74
N SER A 15 -56.98 3.98 4.76
CA SER A 15 -56.27 4.59 3.60
C SER A 15 -56.52 6.04 3.16
N THR A 16 -55.48 6.69 2.63
CA THR A 16 -55.36 7.04 1.18
C THR A 16 -54.00 7.66 0.84
N ASN A 17 -53.73 7.71 -0.47
CA ASN A 17 -52.47 7.83 -1.19
C ASN A 17 -52.12 9.32 -1.53
N ILE A 18 -50.87 9.56 -1.98
CA ILE A 18 -50.41 10.65 -2.91
C ILE A 18 -49.66 11.91 -2.37
N SER A 19 -48.42 12.04 -2.91
CA SER A 19 -47.63 13.22 -3.36
C SER A 19 -46.66 14.00 -2.45
N ARG A 20 -45.37 13.86 -2.82
CA ARG A 20 -44.31 14.88 -3.05
C ARG A 20 -44.42 16.25 -2.34
N LYS A 21 -43.41 16.61 -1.53
CA LYS A 21 -42.29 17.54 -1.84
C LYS A 21 -41.56 18.03 -0.57
N VAL A 22 -40.22 18.09 -0.69
CA VAL A 22 -39.27 19.03 -0.06
C VAL A 22 -39.20 19.04 1.48
N CYS A 23 -38.09 18.53 2.03
CA CYS A 23 -37.64 18.88 3.37
C CYS A 23 -36.20 19.41 3.33
N SER A 24 -36.07 20.72 3.55
CA SER A 24 -34.89 21.40 4.06
C SER A 24 -34.51 20.88 5.44
N PHE A 25 -33.23 20.56 5.67
CA PHE A 25 -32.72 20.30 7.02
C PHE A 25 -31.80 21.43 7.48
N MET A 26 -32.21 22.06 8.58
CA MET A 26 -31.40 22.92 9.44
C MET A 26 -30.63 22.07 10.48
N PRO A 27 -29.54 22.59 11.08
CA PRO A 27 -28.59 21.80 11.87
C PRO A 27 -29.05 21.63 13.32
N SER A 28 -28.92 20.41 13.87
CA SER A 28 -29.17 20.10 15.27
C SER A 28 -27.87 19.97 16.08
N LYS A 29 -27.68 20.94 16.98
CA LYS A 29 -27.09 20.90 18.34
C LYS A 29 -26.06 19.82 18.72
N GLN A 30 -24.88 20.32 19.10
CA GLN A 30 -24.10 20.03 20.31
C GLN A 30 -24.48 18.77 21.12
N LEU A 31 -23.53 17.82 21.18
CA LEU A 31 -23.38 16.86 22.27
C LEU A 31 -21.94 16.94 22.78
N GLY A 32 -21.80 17.30 24.05
CA GLY A 32 -20.51 17.40 24.74
C GLY A 32 -20.04 16.03 25.23
N PHE A 33 -18.76 15.74 24.99
CA PHE A 33 -18.06 14.62 25.63
C PHE A 33 -17.28 15.15 26.83
N GLY A 34 -17.71 14.72 28.02
CA GLY A 34 -16.97 14.90 29.27
C GLY A 34 -15.89 13.84 29.43
N HIS A 35 -14.67 14.32 29.67
CA HIS A 35 -13.64 13.77 30.56
C HIS A 35 -13.54 12.24 30.74
N PHE A 36 -12.60 11.61 30.05
CA PHE A 36 -11.80 10.49 30.60
C PHE A 36 -10.45 10.41 29.87
N LEU A 37 -9.44 11.14 30.37
CA LEU A 37 -8.03 10.93 30.04
C LEU A 37 -7.20 11.38 31.25
N ARG A 38 -6.82 10.40 32.08
CA ARG A 38 -5.81 10.60 33.12
C ARG A 38 -4.92 9.37 33.18
N ARG A 39 -3.84 9.37 32.40
CA ARG A 39 -2.58 8.67 32.73
C ARG A 39 -1.41 9.27 31.95
N SER A 40 -0.71 10.15 32.68
CA SER A 40 0.73 10.44 32.70
C SER A 40 1.57 10.19 31.44
N PHE A 41 1.88 11.27 30.70
CA PHE A 41 3.14 11.41 29.99
C PHE A 41 4.14 12.12 30.92
N LYS A 42 5.33 11.55 31.10
CA LYS A 42 6.45 12.20 31.80
C LYS A 42 7.28 13.01 30.79
N ASN A 43 7.34 14.31 31.05
CA ASN A 43 8.43 15.27 30.80
C ASN A 43 8.96 15.49 29.37
N VAL A 44 8.37 16.47 28.66
CA VAL A 44 9.13 17.40 27.80
C VAL A 44 8.84 18.82 28.30
N LYS A 45 9.90 19.53 28.71
CA LYS A 45 9.85 20.89 29.26
C LYS A 45 9.94 21.87 28.08
N LEU A 46 8.85 22.58 27.77
CA LEU A 46 8.87 23.69 26.82
C LEU A 46 9.38 24.93 27.57
N THR A 47 10.57 25.43 27.24
CA THR A 47 11.11 26.64 27.85
C THR A 47 11.05 27.78 26.84
N VAL A 48 10.15 28.74 27.07
CA VAL A 48 10.12 30.00 26.32
C VAL A 48 11.15 30.93 26.95
N VAL A 49 12.25 31.19 26.26
CA VAL A 49 13.24 32.20 26.68
C VAL A 49 12.93 33.49 25.94
N LYS A 50 12.64 34.55 26.71
CA LYS A 50 12.52 35.93 26.22
C LYS A 50 13.93 36.51 26.22
N SER A 51 14.50 36.84 25.07
CA SER A 51 15.77 37.58 25.01
C SER A 51 15.50 39.06 25.22
N GLU A 52 15.91 39.58 26.38
CA GLU A 52 16.05 41.02 26.63
C GLU A 52 17.51 41.43 26.32
N GLU A 53 17.65 42.56 25.63
CA GLU A 53 18.92 43.12 25.18
C GLU A 53 19.88 43.43 26.34
N SER A 54 21.15 43.11 26.12
CA SER A 54 22.26 43.26 27.06
C SER A 54 22.65 44.71 27.33
N GLY A 55 22.88 45.02 28.61
CA GLY A 55 23.60 46.20 29.08
C GLY A 55 24.65 45.86 30.16
N ASN A 56 25.90 45.73 29.72
CA ASN A 56 27.20 46.03 30.36
C ASN A 56 27.48 45.77 31.87
N GLY A 57 28.58 45.06 32.15
CA GLY A 57 29.55 45.43 33.20
C GLY A 57 29.95 44.39 34.27
N GLY A 58 31.24 44.02 34.31
CA GLY A 58 32.03 43.97 35.56
C GLY A 58 32.41 42.62 36.21
N GLU A 59 33.64 42.16 35.91
CA GLU A 59 34.74 41.72 36.81
C GLU A 59 34.61 40.69 37.99
N PHE A 60 35.55 39.72 37.94
CA PHE A 60 36.49 39.19 38.99
C PHE A 60 36.19 37.96 39.89
N GLY A 61 37.18 37.04 39.89
CA GLY A 61 37.66 36.14 40.97
C GLY A 61 36.98 34.77 41.09
N GLY A 62 37.61 33.60 41.25
CA GLY A 62 39.00 33.18 41.56
C GLY A 62 38.97 31.97 42.54
N LEU A 63 39.92 31.03 42.38
CA LEU A 63 40.42 29.97 43.32
C LEU A 63 39.62 28.63 43.41
N ALA A 64 40.20 27.47 43.03
CA ALA A 64 41.20 26.59 43.72
C ALA A 64 40.54 25.78 44.88
N ASP A 65 40.75 24.49 45.18
CA ASP A 65 41.78 23.43 45.09
C ASP A 65 41.00 22.07 45.16
N GLY A 66 41.49 20.83 44.95
CA GLY A 66 42.81 20.22 44.82
C GLY A 66 42.81 18.80 45.43
N SER A 67 43.44 17.83 44.74
CA SER A 67 43.99 16.52 45.21
C SER A 67 43.00 15.41 45.63
N ASN A 68 43.21 14.09 45.43
CA ASN A 68 44.40 13.30 45.10
C ASN A 68 44.03 11.86 44.64
N SER A 69 44.75 11.34 43.62
CA SER A 69 45.30 9.96 43.37
C SER A 69 44.70 8.73 44.12
N ASN A 70 44.45 7.53 43.56
CA ASN A 70 45.29 6.67 42.69
C ASN A 70 44.52 5.37 42.28
N ALA A 71 45.04 4.68 41.23
CA ALA A 71 44.84 3.28 40.77
C ALA A 71 43.74 3.06 39.69
N VAL A 72 44.05 3.07 38.39
CA VAL A 72 44.70 2.02 37.53
C VAL A 72 43.65 1.08 36.89
N GLU A 73 43.50 1.27 35.57
CA GLU A 73 43.16 0.29 34.51
C GLU A 73 41.84 -0.48 34.65
N GLU A 74 40.77 0.07 34.04
CA GLU A 74 39.71 -0.62 33.26
C GLU A 74 38.50 0.34 33.03
N GLU A 75 38.68 1.49 32.38
CA GLU A 75 37.57 2.36 31.95
C GLU A 75 37.96 3.13 30.66
N GLU A 76 38.02 2.44 29.52
CA GLU A 76 38.15 3.08 28.19
C GLU A 76 36.99 2.74 27.22
N GLU A 77 35.89 2.15 27.70
CA GLU A 77 34.71 1.86 26.85
C GLU A 77 33.40 2.54 27.32
N GLU A 78 33.41 3.37 28.38
CA GLU A 78 32.18 4.08 28.86
C GLU A 78 32.21 5.62 28.72
N GLU A 79 33.29 6.22 28.15
CA GLU A 79 33.34 7.66 27.84
C GLU A 79 33.05 8.02 26.37
N GLU A 80 32.95 7.04 25.47
CA GLU A 80 32.48 7.28 24.09
C GLU A 80 30.94 7.28 23.97
N GLU A 81 30.21 6.52 24.80
CA GLU A 81 28.74 6.52 24.79
C GLU A 81 28.09 7.76 25.43
N LYS A 82 28.82 8.55 26.23
CA LYS A 82 28.30 9.83 26.80
C LYS A 82 28.57 11.07 25.94
N LYS A 83 29.42 10.99 24.91
CA LYS A 83 29.65 12.08 23.96
C LYS A 83 28.78 11.98 22.70
N GLU A 84 28.20 10.82 22.42
CA GLU A 84 27.20 10.67 21.34
C GLU A 84 25.80 11.12 21.79
N ASP A 85 25.45 10.97 23.06
CA ASP A 85 24.13 11.36 23.60
C ASP A 85 23.91 12.88 23.82
N GLU A 86 24.96 13.71 23.74
CA GLU A 86 24.83 15.19 23.80
C GLU A 86 24.82 15.87 22.42
N LYS A 87 25.09 15.16 21.31
CA LYS A 87 25.01 15.73 19.95
C LYS A 87 23.62 15.70 19.34
N GLU A 88 22.68 14.94 19.91
CA GLU A 88 21.32 14.75 19.38
C GLU A 88 20.22 15.60 20.07
N LYS A 89 20.59 16.75 20.65
CA LYS A 89 19.63 17.76 21.15
C LYS A 89 19.86 19.16 20.60
N ARG A 90 20.03 19.28 19.28
CA ARG A 90 19.87 20.58 18.59
C ARG A 90 18.48 20.62 17.96
N GLY A 91 17.53 21.21 18.69
CA GLY A 91 16.18 21.46 18.18
C GLY A 91 16.20 22.44 17.00
N LEU A 92 15.39 22.16 15.98
CA LEU A 92 15.12 23.07 14.87
C LEU A 92 14.40 24.32 15.41
N MET A 93 14.97 25.52 15.19
CA MET A 93 14.29 26.78 15.49
C MET A 93 13.46 27.23 14.29
N LEU A 94 12.18 27.52 14.51
CA LEU A 94 11.32 28.21 13.54
C LEU A 94 11.51 29.73 13.70
N GLY A 95 11.95 30.38 12.63
CA GLY A 95 11.89 31.83 12.46
C GLY A 95 10.50 32.26 11.99
N ILE A 96 10.04 33.43 12.44
CA ILE A 96 8.76 34.04 12.05
C ILE A 96 9.05 35.27 11.21
N ASP A 97 8.65 35.26 9.94
CA ASP A 97 8.75 36.43 9.06
C ASP A 97 7.53 37.33 9.24
N ARG A 98 7.78 38.63 9.35
CA ARG A 98 6.75 39.67 9.49
C ARG A 98 6.88 40.71 8.40
N ASP A 99 5.75 41.24 7.95
CA ASP A 99 5.73 42.40 7.05
C ASP A 99 5.98 43.71 7.82
N ASP A 100 6.07 44.82 7.08
CA ASP A 100 6.23 46.17 7.63
C ASP A 100 5.03 46.61 8.51
N SER A 101 3.92 45.86 8.50
CA SER A 101 2.76 46.05 9.37
C SER A 101 2.83 45.23 10.68
N GLY A 102 3.85 44.37 10.81
CA GLY A 102 4.04 43.46 11.94
C GLY A 102 3.22 42.18 11.86
N SER A 103 2.54 41.91 10.73
CA SER A 103 1.73 40.72 10.49
C SER A 103 2.62 39.56 10.02
N VAL A 104 2.37 38.36 10.55
CA VAL A 104 3.17 37.17 10.22
C VAL A 104 2.83 36.68 8.82
N ILE A 105 3.83 36.60 7.94
CA ILE A 105 3.67 36.22 6.52
C ILE A 105 4.26 34.84 6.20
N GLY A 106 5.06 34.26 7.10
CA GLY A 106 5.69 32.97 6.85
C GLY A 106 6.49 32.44 8.04
N LEU A 107 6.81 31.14 7.96
CA LEU A 107 7.69 30.45 8.89
C LEU A 107 8.81 29.80 8.07
N HIS A 108 10.06 30.06 8.44
CA HIS A 108 11.23 29.40 7.84
C HIS A 108 12.05 28.67 8.92
N LEU A 109 12.75 27.61 8.51
CA LEU A 109 13.63 26.86 9.40
C LEU A 109 15.00 27.54 9.42
N ILE A 110 15.47 27.89 10.62
CA ILE A 110 16.81 28.45 10.80
C ILE A 110 17.77 27.26 10.97
N PRO A 111 18.72 27.04 10.06
CA PRO A 111 19.72 26.00 10.23
C PRO A 111 20.60 26.29 11.46
N PRO A 112 21.04 25.26 12.20
CA PRO A 112 21.89 25.46 13.36
C PRO A 112 23.25 26.02 12.91
N SER A 113 23.58 27.23 13.38
CA SER A 113 24.84 27.91 13.10
C SER A 113 26.04 27.06 13.52
N GLY A 114 26.87 26.71 12.54
CA GLY A 114 28.18 26.10 12.68
C GLY A 114 28.99 26.41 11.42
N ASP A 115 30.18 26.97 11.61
CA ASP A 115 31.05 27.50 10.56
C ASP A 115 31.43 26.43 9.52
N TYR A 116 31.34 26.79 8.23
CA TYR A 116 31.89 26.00 7.13
C TYR A 116 33.04 26.78 6.50
N GLU A 117 34.25 26.25 6.61
CA GLU A 117 35.42 26.74 5.87
C GLU A 117 35.23 26.49 4.37
N VAL A 118 35.33 27.57 3.59
CA VAL A 118 35.37 27.55 2.14
C VAL A 118 36.78 27.13 1.72
N ILE A 119 36.92 25.94 1.12
CA ILE A 119 38.14 25.58 0.40
C ILE A 119 37.97 26.08 -1.03
N ASP A 120 38.62 27.21 -1.29
CA ASP A 120 38.85 27.78 -2.60
C ASP A 120 40.01 27.04 -3.29
N SER A 121 39.77 26.52 -4.49
CA SER A 121 40.84 26.13 -5.40
C SER A 121 40.41 26.42 -6.84
N HIS A 122 40.53 27.69 -7.22
CA HIS A 122 40.74 28.10 -8.61
C HIS A 122 42.09 27.57 -9.13
N GLU A 123 42.07 26.71 -10.16
CA GLU A 123 43.09 26.72 -11.20
C GLU A 123 42.42 26.64 -12.58
N ASP A 124 42.73 27.66 -13.38
CA ASP A 124 42.25 27.90 -14.74
C ASP A 124 42.66 26.80 -15.73
N VAL A 125 41.70 26.32 -16.52
CA VAL A 125 41.96 25.98 -17.94
C VAL A 125 40.79 26.46 -18.80
N THR A 126 41.01 27.58 -19.48
CA THR A 126 40.22 28.09 -20.61
C THR A 126 40.15 27.07 -21.76
N THR A 127 38.98 26.83 -22.36
CA THR A 127 38.69 27.09 -23.79
C THR A 127 37.31 26.57 -24.24
N ASP A 128 36.64 27.44 -24.99
CA ASP A 128 35.60 27.22 -26.00
C ASP A 128 34.27 26.56 -25.62
N THR A 129 33.32 27.45 -25.31
CA THR A 129 31.89 27.32 -25.61
C THR A 129 31.65 26.87 -27.06
N LYS A 130 31.18 25.64 -27.23
CA LYS A 130 30.23 25.29 -28.29
C LYS A 130 29.02 24.65 -27.64
N GLU A 131 27.94 25.42 -27.58
CA GLU A 131 26.59 24.96 -27.35
C GLU A 131 26.30 23.77 -28.27
N LYS A 132 26.08 22.61 -27.65
CA LYS A 132 25.31 21.53 -28.23
C LYS A 132 24.22 21.26 -27.20
N ASP A 133 23.00 21.64 -27.56
CA ASP A 133 21.78 21.12 -26.95
C ASP A 133 21.81 19.60 -27.12
N GLY A 134 22.35 18.93 -26.10
CA GLY A 134 22.18 17.51 -25.89
C GLY A 134 21.07 17.37 -24.88
N GLU A 135 19.92 16.84 -25.30
CA GLU A 135 18.97 16.22 -24.38
C GLU A 135 19.78 15.29 -23.47
N ILE A 136 19.86 15.63 -22.19
CA ILE A 136 20.36 14.70 -21.18
C ILE A 136 19.27 13.64 -21.08
N GLU A 137 19.36 12.59 -21.90
CA GLU A 137 18.63 11.36 -21.66
C GLU A 137 19.07 10.90 -20.26
N GLU A 138 18.18 11.03 -19.27
CA GLU A 138 18.39 10.42 -17.96
C GLU A 138 18.71 8.93 -18.18
N GLU A 139 19.96 8.53 -17.90
CA GLU A 139 20.37 7.13 -17.98
C GLU A 139 19.49 6.30 -17.04
N LYS A 140 18.47 5.64 -17.60
CA LYS A 140 17.57 4.78 -16.83
C LYS A 140 18.42 3.71 -16.13
N PRO A 141 18.30 3.54 -14.80
CA PRO A 141 19.16 2.64 -14.04
C PRO A 141 18.93 1.18 -14.45
N GLN A 142 19.77 0.66 -15.35
CA GLN A 142 19.74 -0.72 -15.81
C GLN A 142 20.19 -1.68 -14.71
N THR A 143 19.49 -2.82 -14.56
CA THR A 143 19.89 -3.84 -13.59
C THR A 143 21.02 -4.71 -14.15
N ARG A 144 21.93 -5.14 -13.27
CA ARG A 144 23.06 -6.02 -13.64
C ARG A 144 22.62 -7.42 -14.04
N ILE A 145 21.44 -7.86 -13.59
CA ILE A 145 20.88 -9.19 -13.82
C ILE A 145 19.43 -9.01 -14.22
N THR A 146 19.05 -9.59 -15.35
CA THR A 146 17.68 -9.60 -15.85
C THR A 146 16.97 -10.88 -15.43
N TYR A 147 15.66 -10.78 -15.23
CA TYR A 147 14.81 -11.89 -14.78
C TYR A 147 13.55 -11.92 -15.64
N ASN A 148 12.97 -13.12 -15.80
CA ASN A 148 11.62 -13.29 -16.31
C ASN A 148 10.66 -13.21 -15.12
N ILE A 149 9.87 -12.15 -15.06
CA ILE A 149 9.00 -11.83 -13.94
C ILE A 149 7.55 -12.00 -14.38
N VAL A 150 6.77 -12.75 -13.61
CA VAL A 150 5.36 -13.01 -13.87
C VAL A 150 4.54 -12.47 -12.70
N PHE A 151 3.91 -11.32 -12.90
CA PHE A 151 2.93 -10.77 -11.98
C PHE A 151 1.61 -11.49 -12.14
N VAL A 152 1.00 -11.86 -11.02
CA VAL A 152 -0.34 -12.45 -10.97
C VAL A 152 -1.18 -11.59 -10.04
N THR A 153 -2.25 -11.02 -10.58
CA THR A 153 -3.09 -10.05 -9.87
C THR A 153 -4.54 -10.15 -10.35
N ALA A 154 -5.48 -9.81 -9.46
CA ALA A 154 -6.87 -9.59 -9.86
C ALA A 154 -7.07 -8.21 -10.49
N GLU A 155 -6.20 -7.24 -10.18
CA GLU A 155 -6.36 -5.86 -10.63
C GLU A 155 -5.06 -5.29 -11.18
N ALA A 156 -5.17 -4.56 -12.28
CA ALA A 156 -4.08 -3.79 -12.86
C ALA A 156 -4.64 -2.58 -13.63
N ALA A 157 -4.23 -1.38 -13.22
CA ALA A 157 -4.54 -0.16 -13.95
C ALA A 157 -3.83 -0.15 -15.32
N PRO A 158 -4.48 0.36 -16.39
CA PRO A 158 -5.80 0.99 -16.45
C PRO A 158 -6.94 0.01 -16.79
N TYR A 159 -6.70 -1.31 -16.76
CA TYR A 159 -7.65 -2.32 -17.22
C TYR A 159 -8.72 -2.65 -16.19
N SER A 160 -8.32 -2.95 -14.96
CA SER A 160 -9.20 -3.23 -13.83
C SER A 160 -8.62 -2.60 -12.57
N LYS A 161 -9.41 -1.73 -11.92
CA LYS A 161 -9.01 -1.02 -10.70
C LYS A 161 -10.22 -0.82 -9.79
N SER A 162 -10.14 -1.32 -8.57
CA SER A 162 -11.05 -0.98 -7.47
C SER A 162 -10.34 -0.22 -6.34
N GLY A 163 -9.04 -0.45 -6.16
CA GLY A 163 -8.24 0.18 -5.11
C GLY A 163 -6.77 0.37 -5.48
N GLY A 164 -5.94 0.64 -4.47
CA GLY A 164 -4.51 0.94 -4.66
C GLY A 164 -3.68 -0.23 -5.18
N LEU A 165 -4.16 -1.48 -5.06
CA LEU A 165 -3.53 -2.64 -5.67
C LEU A 165 -3.41 -2.47 -7.19
N GLY A 166 -4.45 -1.97 -7.84
CA GLY A 166 -4.46 -1.75 -9.28
C GLY A 166 -3.38 -0.76 -9.73
N ASP A 167 -3.10 0.27 -8.93
CA ASP A 167 -2.08 1.29 -9.24
C ASP A 167 -0.66 0.74 -9.12
N VAL A 168 -0.40 -0.04 -8.06
CA VAL A 168 0.89 -0.71 -7.87
C VAL A 168 1.13 -1.73 -9.00
N CYS A 169 0.12 -2.54 -9.33
CA CYS A 169 0.20 -3.50 -10.42
C CYS A 169 0.19 -2.85 -11.81
N GLY A 170 -0.19 -1.58 -11.95
CA GLY A 170 -0.07 -0.81 -13.19
C GLY A 170 1.33 -0.25 -13.40
N SER A 171 1.95 0.27 -12.34
CA SER A 171 3.21 1.04 -12.42
C SER A 171 4.48 0.19 -12.18
N LEU A 172 4.46 -0.72 -11.19
CA LEU A 172 5.63 -1.52 -10.83
C LEU A 172 6.12 -2.44 -11.98
N PRO A 173 5.23 -3.12 -12.75
CA PRO A 173 5.67 -3.91 -13.89
C PRO A 173 6.40 -3.07 -14.96
N VAL A 174 5.89 -1.86 -15.24
CA VAL A 174 6.49 -0.93 -16.20
C VAL A 174 7.86 -0.45 -15.71
N ALA A 175 7.99 -0.11 -14.43
CA ALA A 175 9.26 0.26 -13.83
C ALA A 175 10.30 -0.87 -13.92
N LEU A 176 9.90 -2.13 -13.71
CA LEU A 176 10.80 -3.28 -13.85
C LEU A 176 11.18 -3.55 -15.31
N ALA A 177 10.23 -3.44 -16.24
CA ALA A 177 10.50 -3.56 -17.67
C ALA A 177 11.49 -2.48 -18.14
N GLY A 178 11.31 -1.23 -17.68
CA GLY A 178 12.22 -0.12 -17.95
C GLY A 178 13.65 -0.32 -17.43
N ARG A 179 13.86 -1.26 -16.50
CA ARG A 179 15.18 -1.65 -15.99
C ARG A 179 15.79 -2.85 -16.70
N GLY A 180 15.11 -3.41 -17.70
CA GLY A 180 15.58 -4.51 -18.55
C GLY A 180 15.04 -5.90 -18.19
N HIS A 181 14.14 -6.01 -17.22
CA HIS A 181 13.48 -7.29 -16.92
C HIS A 181 12.44 -7.63 -18.00
N ARG A 182 12.23 -8.92 -18.26
CA ARG A 182 11.11 -9.37 -19.09
C ARG A 182 9.91 -9.59 -18.19
N VAL A 183 8.87 -8.78 -18.34
CA VAL A 183 7.76 -8.73 -17.38
C VAL A 183 6.46 -9.13 -18.05
N MET A 184 5.77 -10.11 -17.47
CA MET A 184 4.40 -10.51 -17.82
C MET A 184 3.47 -10.13 -16.68
N VAL A 185 2.30 -9.60 -16.98
CA VAL A 185 1.22 -9.40 -16.01
C VAL A 185 0.04 -10.26 -16.42
N VAL A 186 -0.33 -11.22 -15.57
CA VAL A 186 -1.49 -12.10 -15.76
C VAL A 186 -2.63 -11.58 -14.89
N SER A 187 -3.72 -11.17 -15.55
CA SER A 187 -4.94 -10.66 -14.90
C SER A 187 -6.18 -11.27 -15.55
N PRO A 188 -7.32 -11.39 -14.84
CA PRO A 188 -8.57 -11.78 -15.48
C PRO A 188 -9.05 -10.74 -16.48
N ARG A 189 -9.77 -11.21 -17.51
CA ARG A 189 -10.46 -10.37 -18.48
C ARG A 189 -11.87 -10.07 -17.99
N TYR A 190 -12.03 -8.98 -17.26
CA TYR A 190 -13.34 -8.50 -16.83
C TYR A 190 -14.04 -7.77 -17.98
N LEU A 191 -15.06 -8.41 -18.59
CA LEU A 191 -15.92 -7.80 -19.61
C LEU A 191 -17.30 -7.53 -19.02
N HIS A 192 -17.63 -6.26 -18.81
CA HIS A 192 -18.83 -5.81 -18.09
C HIS A 192 -19.69 -4.85 -18.93
N GLY A 193 -19.33 -4.60 -20.19
CA GLY A 193 -19.92 -3.56 -21.04
C GLY A 193 -19.63 -2.14 -20.55
N THR A 194 -18.60 -1.96 -19.71
CA THR A 194 -18.23 -0.69 -19.10
C THR A 194 -17.23 0.08 -19.96
N PRO A 195 -16.96 1.37 -19.70
CA PRO A 195 -15.88 2.09 -20.37
C PRO A 195 -14.51 1.41 -20.24
N ALA A 196 -14.25 0.67 -19.15
CA ALA A 196 -13.00 -0.07 -18.94
C ALA A 196 -12.83 -1.23 -19.95
N ASP A 197 -13.92 -1.81 -20.46
CA ASP A 197 -13.87 -2.80 -21.55
C ASP A 197 -13.21 -2.22 -22.81
N LYS A 198 -13.31 -0.90 -23.03
CA LYS A 198 -12.62 -0.23 -24.14
C LYS A 198 -11.10 -0.24 -23.95
N ASN A 199 -10.62 -0.25 -22.71
CA ASN A 199 -9.19 -0.31 -22.42
C ASN A 199 -8.61 -1.69 -22.79
N ILE A 200 -9.43 -2.75 -22.77
CA ILE A 200 -9.03 -4.11 -23.17
C ILE A 200 -9.25 -4.33 -24.70
N ALA A 201 -9.79 -3.35 -25.43
CA ALA A 201 -10.06 -3.51 -26.86
C ALA A 201 -8.80 -3.71 -27.72
N GLY A 202 -7.63 -3.29 -27.22
CA GLY A 202 -6.33 -3.53 -27.87
C GLY A 202 -5.79 -4.95 -27.67
N ALA A 203 -6.34 -5.74 -26.76
CA ALA A 203 -5.86 -7.08 -26.46
C ALA A 203 -6.28 -8.08 -27.56
N LEU A 204 -5.29 -8.71 -28.19
CA LEU A 204 -5.47 -9.66 -29.27
C LEU A 204 -5.65 -11.08 -28.72
N ASP A 205 -6.55 -11.86 -29.31
CA ASP A 205 -6.67 -13.27 -29.00
C ASP A 205 -5.43 -14.02 -29.53
N ILE A 206 -4.77 -14.78 -28.66
CA ILE A 206 -3.55 -15.54 -29.00
C ILE A 206 -3.92 -16.88 -29.66
N ASP A 207 -5.22 -17.19 -29.78
CA ASP A 207 -5.73 -18.48 -30.25
C ASP A 207 -5.13 -19.68 -29.49
N ARG A 208 -4.92 -19.45 -28.18
CA ARG A 208 -4.47 -20.47 -27.23
C ARG A 208 -5.54 -20.67 -26.18
N ARG A 209 -5.97 -21.92 -26.07
CA ARG A 209 -6.90 -22.41 -25.05
C ARG A 209 -6.21 -23.50 -24.27
N ILE A 210 -6.36 -23.47 -22.95
CA ILE A 210 -5.88 -24.53 -22.07
C ILE A 210 -7.03 -25.08 -21.26
N LYS A 211 -6.90 -26.35 -20.88
CA LYS A 211 -7.88 -27.02 -20.03
C LYS A 211 -7.31 -27.15 -18.63
N ILE A 212 -8.02 -26.58 -17.66
CA ILE A 212 -7.67 -26.58 -16.26
C ILE A 212 -8.65 -27.48 -15.53
N TYR A 213 -8.15 -28.38 -14.70
CA TYR A 213 -9.02 -29.21 -13.86
C TYR A 213 -9.30 -28.52 -12.52
N CYS A 214 -10.50 -27.98 -12.36
CA CYS A 214 -10.96 -27.33 -11.13
C CYS A 214 -12.50 -27.42 -11.03
N PHE A 215 -13.05 -27.23 -9.83
CA PHE A 215 -14.50 -27.37 -9.58
C PHE A 215 -15.09 -28.74 -10.00
N GLY A 216 -14.30 -29.80 -9.90
CA GLY A 216 -14.72 -31.16 -10.26
C GLY A 216 -14.83 -31.43 -11.76
N GLY A 217 -14.33 -30.53 -12.63
CA GLY A 217 -14.37 -30.70 -14.08
C GLY A 217 -13.23 -29.98 -14.82
N GLU A 218 -13.18 -30.18 -16.13
CA GLU A 218 -12.30 -29.40 -17.01
C GLU A 218 -12.96 -28.05 -17.33
N GLN A 219 -12.27 -26.97 -17.03
CA GLN A 219 -12.61 -25.60 -17.42
C GLN A 219 -11.66 -25.17 -18.52
N GLU A 220 -12.20 -24.68 -19.64
CA GLU A 220 -11.39 -24.14 -20.72
C GLU A 220 -11.18 -22.64 -20.50
N VAL A 221 -9.94 -22.18 -20.51
CA VAL A 221 -9.59 -20.76 -20.43
C VAL A 221 -8.85 -20.30 -21.66
N ALA A 222 -9.09 -19.05 -22.03
CA ALA A 222 -8.50 -18.38 -23.17
C ALA A 222 -7.49 -17.32 -22.72
N PHE A 223 -6.51 -17.03 -23.58
CA PHE A 223 -5.53 -15.97 -23.34
C PHE A 223 -5.63 -14.89 -24.41
N PHE A 224 -5.72 -13.65 -23.94
CA PHE A 224 -5.59 -12.45 -24.75
C PHE A 224 -4.31 -11.73 -24.36
N HIS A 225 -3.67 -11.04 -25.30
CA HIS A 225 -2.39 -10.37 -25.07
C HIS A 225 -2.35 -8.98 -25.67
N GLU A 226 -1.74 -8.07 -24.92
CA GLU A 226 -1.37 -6.74 -25.37
C GLU A 226 0.06 -6.46 -24.91
N TYR A 227 0.90 -5.93 -25.81
CA TYR A 227 2.23 -5.46 -25.43
C TYR A 227 2.23 -3.94 -25.30
N ARG A 228 2.48 -3.44 -24.10
CA ARG A 228 2.44 -2.00 -23.79
C ARG A 228 3.52 -1.63 -22.79
N GLU A 229 4.24 -0.54 -23.05
CA GLU A 229 5.28 0.03 -22.16
C GLU A 229 6.37 -0.97 -21.74
N GLY A 230 6.71 -1.92 -22.62
CA GLY A 230 7.72 -2.94 -22.34
C GLY A 230 7.20 -4.15 -21.55
N VAL A 231 5.90 -4.20 -21.26
CA VAL A 231 5.25 -5.25 -20.47
C VAL A 231 4.32 -6.08 -21.35
N ASP A 232 4.36 -7.40 -21.16
CA ASP A 232 3.42 -8.36 -21.74
C ASP A 232 2.17 -8.46 -20.85
N TRP A 233 1.09 -7.78 -21.23
CA TRP A 233 -0.20 -7.84 -20.54
C TRP A 233 -1.00 -9.03 -21.05
N VAL A 234 -1.23 -10.03 -20.20
CA VAL A 234 -1.93 -11.26 -20.51
C VAL A 234 -3.24 -11.30 -19.75
N PHE A 235 -4.34 -11.38 -20.48
CA PHE A 235 -5.69 -11.47 -19.91
C PHE A 235 -6.22 -12.89 -20.00
N VAL A 236 -6.60 -13.45 -18.86
CA VAL A 236 -7.25 -14.75 -18.76
C VAL A 236 -8.75 -14.58 -18.95
N ASP A 237 -9.28 -15.15 -20.02
CA ASP A 237 -10.68 -15.06 -20.38
C ASP A 237 -11.40 -16.38 -20.06
N HIS A 238 -12.49 -16.26 -19.32
CA HIS A 238 -13.36 -17.35 -18.89
C HIS A 238 -14.75 -16.77 -18.61
N PRO A 239 -15.85 -17.51 -18.90
CA PRO A 239 -17.21 -17.00 -18.69
C PRO A 239 -17.50 -16.53 -17.25
N SER A 240 -16.79 -17.04 -16.24
CA SER A 240 -16.95 -16.59 -14.85
C SER A 240 -16.55 -15.12 -14.63
N TYR A 241 -15.65 -14.57 -15.44
CA TYR A 241 -15.17 -13.19 -15.31
C TYR A 241 -16.13 -12.17 -15.95
N HIS A 242 -17.05 -12.63 -16.80
CA HIS A 242 -18.02 -11.80 -17.53
C HIS A 242 -19.29 -11.58 -16.68
N ARG A 243 -19.14 -10.92 -15.55
CA ARG A 243 -20.22 -10.74 -14.56
C ARG A 243 -20.24 -9.34 -13.98
N PRO A 244 -21.42 -8.77 -13.67
CA PRO A 244 -21.50 -7.46 -13.03
C PRO A 244 -20.98 -7.52 -11.59
N GLY A 245 -20.39 -6.44 -11.10
CA GLY A 245 -19.86 -6.33 -9.73
C GLY A 245 -18.45 -5.74 -9.71
N ASN A 246 -17.78 -5.84 -8.56
CA ASN A 246 -16.36 -5.54 -8.49
C ASN A 246 -15.54 -6.83 -8.79
N PRO A 247 -14.22 -6.74 -8.99
CA PRO A 247 -13.38 -7.91 -9.27
C PRO A 247 -13.46 -9.02 -8.21
N TYR A 248 -13.87 -8.69 -6.98
CA TYR A 248 -13.83 -9.55 -5.80
C TYR A 248 -15.16 -10.23 -5.49
N GLY A 249 -16.29 -9.60 -5.80
CA GLY A 249 -17.62 -10.03 -5.36
C GLY A 249 -18.76 -9.18 -5.90
N ASP A 250 -19.98 -9.68 -5.67
CA ASP A 250 -21.21 -8.93 -5.86
C ASP A 250 -22.02 -8.89 -4.56
N SER A 251 -23.30 -8.49 -4.67
CA SER A 251 -24.24 -8.48 -3.53
C SER A 251 -24.48 -9.86 -2.90
N HIS A 252 -24.05 -10.95 -3.53
CA HIS A 252 -24.25 -12.33 -3.07
C HIS A 252 -22.98 -12.94 -2.45
N GLY A 253 -21.84 -12.25 -2.50
CA GLY A 253 -20.61 -12.65 -1.82
C GLY A 253 -19.37 -12.59 -2.71
N ALA A 254 -18.27 -13.13 -2.19
CA ALA A 254 -17.01 -13.22 -2.90
C ALA A 254 -17.06 -14.31 -3.97
N PHE A 255 -16.29 -14.12 -5.05
CA PHE A 255 -16.21 -15.09 -6.13
C PHE A 255 -15.04 -16.04 -5.95
N GLY A 256 -15.32 -17.35 -6.04
CA GLY A 256 -14.29 -18.39 -5.98
C GLY A 256 -13.56 -18.61 -7.31
N ASP A 257 -12.96 -17.59 -7.90
CA ASP A 257 -12.36 -17.70 -9.25
C ASP A 257 -10.93 -18.24 -9.25
N ASN A 258 -10.79 -19.52 -8.92
CA ASN A 258 -9.48 -20.17 -8.82
C ASN A 258 -8.79 -20.41 -10.18
N GLN A 259 -9.50 -20.23 -11.31
CA GLN A 259 -8.96 -20.47 -12.65
C GLN A 259 -7.77 -19.56 -12.96
N LEU A 260 -7.72 -18.36 -12.37
CA LEU A 260 -6.64 -17.38 -12.57
C LEU A 260 -5.28 -17.96 -12.21
N CYS A 261 -5.16 -18.57 -11.02
CA CYS A 261 -3.89 -19.09 -10.53
C CYS A 261 -3.37 -20.26 -11.39
N HIS A 262 -4.27 -21.15 -11.81
CA HIS A 262 -3.92 -22.24 -12.71
C HIS A 262 -3.48 -21.71 -14.09
N ALA A 263 -4.23 -20.76 -14.66
CA ALA A 263 -3.89 -20.14 -15.92
C ALA A 263 -2.55 -19.40 -15.86
N ALA A 264 -2.27 -18.71 -14.76
CA ALA A 264 -1.01 -18.01 -14.54
C ALA A 264 0.20 -18.93 -14.45
N CYS A 265 0.05 -20.15 -13.91
CA CYS A 265 1.11 -21.15 -13.93
C CYS A 265 1.37 -21.72 -15.34
N GLU A 266 0.35 -21.81 -16.19
CA GLU A 266 0.49 -22.35 -17.55
C GLU A 266 0.97 -21.30 -18.56
N ALA A 267 0.57 -20.03 -18.40
CA ALA A 267 0.87 -18.94 -19.34
C ALA A 267 2.36 -18.82 -19.71
N PRO A 268 3.34 -18.85 -18.77
CA PRO A 268 4.76 -18.75 -19.10
C PRO A 268 5.30 -19.93 -19.92
N LEU A 269 4.64 -21.09 -19.85
CA LEU A 269 5.04 -22.31 -20.55
C LEU A 269 4.45 -22.39 -21.95
N VAL A 270 3.23 -21.88 -22.15
CA VAL A 270 2.46 -22.10 -23.40
C VAL A 270 2.41 -20.89 -24.33
N LEU A 271 2.63 -19.68 -23.83
CA LEU A 271 2.47 -18.45 -24.62
C LEU A 271 3.81 -18.00 -25.24
N PRO A 272 3.97 -18.06 -26.58
CA PRO A 272 5.20 -17.67 -27.26
C PRO A 272 5.23 -16.15 -27.53
N LEU A 273 5.13 -15.33 -26.48
CA LEU A 273 5.12 -13.87 -26.58
C LEU A 273 6.47 -13.37 -27.09
N GLY A 274 6.50 -12.56 -28.16
CA GLY A 274 7.76 -12.13 -28.77
C GLY A 274 8.55 -13.26 -29.46
N GLY A 275 7.89 -14.37 -29.81
CA GLY A 275 8.47 -15.48 -30.58
C GLY A 275 9.01 -16.65 -29.75
N TYR A 276 9.05 -16.53 -28.42
CA TYR A 276 9.47 -17.61 -27.51
C TYR A 276 8.78 -17.49 -26.14
N THR A 277 8.66 -18.61 -25.44
CA THR A 277 7.99 -18.66 -24.13
C THR A 277 8.85 -18.03 -23.04
N TYR A 278 8.25 -17.70 -21.89
CA TYR A 278 9.00 -17.26 -20.71
C TYR A 278 9.80 -18.42 -20.10
N GLY A 279 9.30 -19.64 -20.29
CA GLY A 279 9.95 -20.87 -19.86
C GLY A 279 9.80 -21.10 -18.35
N GLU A 280 10.60 -22.01 -17.83
CA GLU A 280 10.49 -22.48 -16.44
C GLU A 280 11.27 -21.63 -15.43
N LYS A 281 12.14 -20.73 -15.89
CA LYS A 281 12.98 -19.89 -15.02
C LYS A 281 12.32 -18.54 -14.76
N CYS A 282 11.16 -18.60 -14.10
CA CYS A 282 10.35 -17.42 -13.81
C CYS A 282 10.34 -17.07 -12.32
N LEU A 283 10.24 -15.78 -12.03
CA LEU A 283 9.95 -15.24 -10.71
C LEU A 283 8.48 -14.81 -10.67
N PHE A 284 7.66 -15.53 -9.91
CA PHE A 284 6.24 -15.22 -9.75
C PHE A 284 6.04 -14.19 -8.64
N LEU A 285 5.43 -13.05 -8.94
CA LEU A 285 4.98 -12.07 -7.97
C LEU A 285 3.48 -12.19 -7.83
N VAL A 286 3.03 -12.73 -6.70
CA VAL A 286 1.64 -13.09 -6.48
C VAL A 286 1.04 -12.09 -5.49
N ASN A 287 -0.01 -11.38 -5.92
CA ASN A 287 -0.60 -10.29 -5.15
C ASN A 287 -1.84 -10.76 -4.40
N ASP A 288 -1.79 -10.64 -3.07
CA ASP A 288 -2.86 -10.99 -2.13
C ASP A 288 -3.40 -12.43 -2.30
N TRP A 289 -4.56 -12.69 -1.70
CA TRP A 289 -5.19 -14.01 -1.71
C TRP A 289 -5.62 -14.45 -3.12
N HIS A 290 -5.95 -13.51 -4.01
CA HIS A 290 -6.41 -13.80 -5.38
C HIS A 290 -5.40 -14.62 -6.19
N ALA A 291 -4.10 -14.36 -5.98
CA ALA A 291 -3.00 -15.07 -6.61
C ALA A 291 -2.32 -16.10 -5.66
N GLY A 292 -2.82 -16.23 -4.43
CA GLY A 292 -2.17 -17.01 -3.36
C GLY A 292 -2.09 -18.52 -3.62
N LEU A 293 -2.89 -19.04 -4.56
CA LEU A 293 -2.84 -20.45 -4.94
C LEU A 293 -1.63 -20.79 -5.85
N VAL A 294 -1.05 -19.82 -6.55
CA VAL A 294 0.13 -20.03 -7.43
C VAL A 294 1.31 -20.72 -6.73
N PRO A 295 1.84 -20.23 -5.58
CA PRO A 295 2.97 -20.89 -4.91
C PRO A 295 2.62 -22.32 -4.44
N VAL A 296 1.37 -22.57 -4.06
CA VAL A 296 0.89 -23.92 -3.72
C VAL A 296 0.86 -24.81 -4.96
N LEU A 297 0.42 -24.29 -6.11
CA LEU A 297 0.41 -25.03 -7.37
C LEU A 297 1.83 -25.36 -7.83
N LEU A 298 2.76 -24.40 -7.76
CA LEU A 298 4.17 -24.64 -8.06
C LEU A 298 4.72 -25.81 -7.24
N ALA A 299 4.50 -25.78 -5.92
CA ALA A 299 5.01 -26.79 -5.00
C ALA A 299 4.32 -28.17 -5.14
N SER A 300 3.02 -28.20 -5.42
CA SER A 300 2.21 -29.42 -5.46
C SER A 300 2.13 -30.11 -6.83
N LYS A 301 1.99 -29.33 -7.90
CA LYS A 301 1.68 -29.82 -9.25
C LYS A 301 2.88 -29.77 -10.20
N TYR A 302 3.82 -28.84 -10.02
CA TYR A 302 4.91 -28.64 -10.99
C TYR A 302 6.26 -29.17 -10.49
N HIS A 303 6.72 -28.72 -9.32
CA HIS A 303 8.02 -29.11 -8.78
C HIS A 303 8.21 -30.64 -8.67
N PRO A 304 7.24 -31.45 -8.20
CA PRO A 304 7.41 -32.90 -8.07
C PRO A 304 7.61 -33.62 -9.40
N PHE A 305 7.09 -33.05 -10.49
CA PHE A 305 7.18 -33.60 -11.85
C PHE A 305 8.33 -32.99 -12.65
N GLY A 306 9.13 -32.14 -12.00
CA GLY A 306 10.34 -31.56 -12.54
C GLY A 306 10.15 -30.35 -13.44
N VAL A 307 8.95 -29.75 -13.44
CA VAL A 307 8.66 -28.46 -14.07
C VAL A 307 8.87 -27.35 -13.04
N TYR A 308 9.35 -26.18 -13.46
CA TYR A 308 9.54 -25.01 -12.59
C TYR A 308 10.56 -25.20 -11.44
N LYS A 309 11.50 -26.14 -11.55
CA LYS A 309 12.48 -26.42 -10.46
C LYS A 309 13.25 -25.18 -9.96
N ASP A 310 13.60 -24.31 -10.90
CA ASP A 310 14.36 -23.09 -10.64
C ASP A 310 13.47 -21.86 -10.44
N ALA A 311 12.15 -21.99 -10.63
CA ALA A 311 11.23 -20.90 -10.41
C ALA A 311 11.10 -20.59 -8.93
N ARG A 312 10.83 -19.32 -8.62
CA ARG A 312 10.59 -18.86 -7.25
C ARG A 312 9.35 -17.99 -7.21
N SER A 313 8.75 -17.89 -6.03
CA SER A 313 7.53 -17.16 -5.79
C SER A 313 7.68 -16.15 -4.65
N ILE A 314 7.18 -14.95 -4.88
CA ILE A 314 7.13 -13.87 -3.91
C ILE A 314 5.67 -13.51 -3.69
N LEU A 315 5.19 -13.72 -2.46
CA LEU A 315 3.87 -13.28 -2.05
C LEU A 315 3.93 -11.80 -1.64
N ILE A 316 3.07 -10.97 -2.21
CA ILE A 316 2.93 -9.57 -1.85
C ILE A 316 1.58 -9.41 -1.15
N ILE A 317 1.61 -8.98 0.12
CA ILE A 317 0.43 -8.79 0.96
C ILE A 317 0.16 -7.30 1.08
N HIS A 318 -0.96 -6.82 0.55
CA HIS A 318 -1.42 -5.44 0.68
C HIS A 318 -2.41 -5.29 1.82
N ASN A 319 -3.21 -6.32 2.09
CA ASN A 319 -4.19 -6.32 3.18
C ASN A 319 -4.41 -7.73 3.74
N LEU A 320 -4.33 -7.89 5.06
CA LEU A 320 -4.64 -9.14 5.77
C LEU A 320 -6.11 -9.34 6.14
N ALA A 321 -6.95 -8.32 5.98
CA ALA A 321 -8.38 -8.43 6.26
C ALA A 321 -9.06 -9.44 5.32
N HIS A 322 -8.62 -9.50 4.06
CA HIS A 322 -9.14 -10.45 3.06
C HIS A 322 -8.13 -11.56 2.81
N GLN A 323 -8.43 -12.76 3.32
CA GLN A 323 -7.51 -13.90 3.26
C GLN A 323 -7.93 -14.98 2.25
N GLY A 324 -9.07 -14.80 1.58
CA GLY A 324 -9.67 -15.84 0.71
C GLY A 324 -10.02 -17.08 1.51
N VAL A 325 -10.84 -16.90 2.56
CA VAL A 325 -11.27 -18.00 3.44
C VAL A 325 -12.57 -18.58 2.91
N GLU A 326 -12.58 -19.88 2.66
CA GLU A 326 -13.74 -20.63 2.17
C GLU A 326 -13.98 -21.87 3.05
N PRO A 327 -15.20 -22.44 3.08
CA PRO A 327 -15.46 -23.66 3.83
C PRO A 327 -14.54 -24.81 3.40
N ALA A 328 -14.10 -25.65 4.33
CA ALA A 328 -13.15 -26.74 4.03
C ALA A 328 -13.61 -27.68 2.89
N ALA A 329 -14.93 -27.85 2.73
CA ALA A 329 -15.52 -28.64 1.65
C ALA A 329 -15.14 -28.15 0.23
N THR A 330 -14.79 -26.88 0.08
CA THR A 330 -14.38 -26.28 -1.20
C THR A 330 -12.98 -26.69 -1.66
N PHE A 331 -12.17 -27.31 -0.80
CA PHE A 331 -10.79 -27.70 -1.13
C PHE A 331 -10.71 -28.53 -2.42
N LYS A 332 -11.65 -29.46 -2.63
CA LYS A 332 -11.70 -30.31 -3.84
C LYS A 332 -11.86 -29.51 -5.13
N ASN A 333 -12.42 -28.31 -5.04
CA ASN A 333 -12.61 -27.43 -6.19
C ASN A 333 -11.32 -26.75 -6.64
N LEU A 334 -10.30 -26.68 -5.78
CA LEU A 334 -9.03 -26.01 -6.06
C LEU A 334 -8.14 -26.76 -7.07
N GLY A 335 -8.46 -28.02 -7.39
CA GLY A 335 -7.65 -28.83 -8.30
C GLY A 335 -6.30 -29.25 -7.70
N LEU A 336 -6.18 -29.27 -6.37
CA LEU A 336 -4.98 -29.69 -5.66
C LEU A 336 -5.04 -31.17 -5.25
N PRO A 337 -3.89 -31.86 -5.13
CA PRO A 337 -3.84 -33.19 -4.52
C PRO A 337 -4.33 -33.17 -3.06
N SER A 338 -4.95 -34.26 -2.61
CA SER A 338 -5.52 -34.36 -1.25
C SER A 338 -4.52 -34.09 -0.13
N ASP A 339 -3.27 -34.48 -0.34
CA ASP A 339 -2.20 -34.41 0.67
C ASP A 339 -1.77 -32.97 0.95
N TRP A 340 -2.17 -32.02 0.09
CA TRP A 340 -1.91 -30.59 0.25
C TRP A 340 -2.98 -29.86 1.08
N TYR A 341 -4.00 -30.56 1.59
CA TYR A 341 -5.03 -29.94 2.44
C TYR A 341 -4.43 -29.20 3.64
N GLY A 342 -3.46 -29.82 4.35
CA GLY A 342 -2.83 -29.19 5.53
C GLY A 342 -2.10 -27.87 5.23
N ALA A 343 -1.68 -27.65 3.97
CA ALA A 343 -1.09 -26.38 3.58
C ALA A 343 -2.11 -25.23 3.62
N LEU A 344 -3.37 -25.49 3.26
CA LEU A 344 -4.44 -24.49 3.25
C LEU A 344 -5.37 -24.57 4.47
N GLU A 345 -5.30 -25.67 5.23
CA GLU A 345 -6.14 -25.91 6.39
C GLU A 345 -6.10 -24.72 7.37
N TRP A 346 -7.29 -24.30 7.76
CA TRP A 346 -7.53 -23.26 8.74
C TRP A 346 -8.68 -23.67 9.64
N VAL A 347 -8.50 -23.56 10.96
CA VAL A 347 -9.56 -23.86 11.93
C VAL A 347 -9.81 -22.61 12.75
N PHE A 348 -11.02 -22.06 12.62
CA PHE A 348 -11.44 -20.94 13.43
C PHE A 348 -11.52 -21.31 14.90
N PRO A 349 -11.09 -20.42 15.81
CA PRO A 349 -11.20 -20.65 17.24
C PRO A 349 -12.67 -20.76 17.64
N THR A 350 -12.91 -21.43 18.78
CA THR A 350 -14.28 -21.75 19.24
C THR A 350 -15.18 -20.54 19.40
N TRP A 351 -14.64 -19.38 19.76
CA TRP A 351 -15.38 -18.13 19.92
C TRP A 351 -15.80 -17.49 18.58
N ALA A 352 -15.16 -17.85 17.46
CA ALA A 352 -15.45 -17.34 16.12
C ALA A 352 -16.44 -18.22 15.35
N ARG A 353 -16.95 -19.29 15.97
CA ARG A 353 -17.91 -20.22 15.35
C ARG A 353 -19.29 -19.57 15.23
N THR A 354 -19.92 -19.79 14.10
CA THR A 354 -21.18 -19.12 13.73
C THR A 354 -22.42 -19.82 14.29
N HIS A 355 -22.37 -21.14 14.51
CA HIS A 355 -23.47 -21.92 15.07
C HIS A 355 -23.00 -23.19 15.80
N ALA A 356 -23.88 -23.85 16.55
CA ALA A 356 -23.52 -25.00 17.40
C ALA A 356 -22.89 -26.20 16.66
N LEU A 357 -23.23 -26.40 15.39
CA LEU A 357 -22.69 -27.47 14.53
C LEU A 357 -21.46 -27.04 13.71
N ASP A 358 -20.97 -25.82 13.91
CA ASP A 358 -19.84 -25.28 13.15
C ASP A 358 -18.55 -25.88 13.72
N THR A 359 -17.84 -26.67 12.90
CA THR A 359 -16.53 -27.21 13.27
C THR A 359 -15.45 -26.12 13.23
N GLY A 360 -15.71 -25.02 12.53
CA GLY A 360 -14.76 -23.94 12.26
C GLY A 360 -13.76 -24.28 11.14
N GLU A 361 -13.95 -25.40 10.43
CA GLU A 361 -13.00 -25.89 9.42
C GLU A 361 -13.16 -25.12 8.10
N ALA A 362 -12.05 -24.55 7.66
CA ALA A 362 -11.95 -23.73 6.47
C ALA A 362 -10.67 -24.03 5.69
N VAL A 363 -10.63 -23.58 4.45
CA VAL A 363 -9.41 -23.39 3.67
C VAL A 363 -9.09 -21.90 3.60
N ASN A 364 -7.82 -21.55 3.75
CA ASN A 364 -7.34 -20.18 3.70
C ASN A 364 -6.25 -20.08 2.62
N ILE A 365 -6.59 -19.43 1.51
CA ILE A 365 -5.71 -19.34 0.34
C ILE A 365 -4.46 -18.52 0.66
N LEU A 366 -4.62 -17.39 1.37
CA LEU A 366 -3.49 -16.55 1.75
C LEU A 366 -2.54 -17.28 2.73
N LYS A 367 -3.09 -18.04 3.68
CA LYS A 367 -2.30 -18.91 4.57
C LYS A 367 -1.51 -19.93 3.76
N GLY A 368 -2.14 -20.58 2.77
CA GLY A 368 -1.46 -21.50 1.85
C GLY A 368 -0.29 -20.83 1.13
N ALA A 369 -0.47 -19.59 0.67
CA ALA A 369 0.58 -18.79 0.05
C ALA A 369 1.72 -18.49 1.03
N ILE A 370 1.42 -18.08 2.27
CA ILE A 370 2.43 -17.80 3.31
C ILE A 370 3.24 -19.07 3.65
N VAL A 371 2.60 -20.24 3.68
CA VAL A 371 3.27 -21.52 3.94
C VAL A 371 4.22 -21.92 2.80
N THR A 372 3.92 -21.56 1.55
CA THR A 372 4.61 -22.11 0.37
C THR A 372 5.52 -21.11 -0.35
N ALA A 373 5.29 -19.81 -0.24
CA ALA A 373 6.09 -18.79 -0.92
C ALA A 373 7.56 -18.79 -0.46
N ASP A 374 8.47 -18.41 -1.35
CA ASP A 374 9.90 -18.32 -1.05
C ASP A 374 10.23 -17.02 -0.28
N ARG A 375 9.59 -15.91 -0.67
CA ARG A 375 9.68 -14.60 0.00
C ARG A 375 8.28 -14.02 0.21
N ILE A 376 8.15 -13.21 1.24
CA ILE A 376 6.92 -12.49 1.57
C ILE A 376 7.25 -11.01 1.64
N LEU A 377 6.53 -10.21 0.87
CA LEU A 377 6.63 -8.77 0.82
C LEU A 377 5.34 -8.15 1.31
N THR A 378 5.45 -6.94 1.84
CA THR A 378 4.30 -6.13 2.21
C THR A 378 4.59 -4.65 2.09
N VAL A 379 3.55 -3.82 2.19
CA VAL A 379 3.51 -2.43 1.71
C VAL A 379 4.34 -1.43 2.53
N SER A 380 4.85 -1.81 3.70
CA SER A 380 5.81 -1.00 4.46
C SER A 380 6.53 -1.80 5.55
N LYS A 381 7.65 -1.26 6.06
CA LYS A 381 8.36 -1.85 7.21
C LYS A 381 7.52 -1.86 8.49
N GLY A 382 6.73 -0.79 8.71
CA GLY A 382 5.81 -0.70 9.85
C GLY A 382 4.70 -1.75 9.75
N TYR A 383 4.09 -1.87 8.57
CA TYR A 383 3.06 -2.87 8.34
C TYR A 383 3.58 -4.30 8.45
N ALA A 384 4.81 -4.57 7.98
CA ALA A 384 5.48 -5.86 8.18
C ALA A 384 5.63 -6.24 9.66
N TRP A 385 5.77 -5.27 10.56
CA TRP A 385 5.72 -5.49 11.99
C TRP A 385 4.28 -5.66 12.50
N GLU A 386 3.36 -4.77 12.10
CA GLU A 386 1.96 -4.80 12.51
C GLU A 386 1.29 -6.15 12.25
N ILE A 387 1.52 -6.75 11.08
CA ILE A 387 0.94 -8.05 10.72
C ILE A 387 1.49 -9.23 11.51
N THR A 388 2.61 -9.04 12.22
CA THR A 388 3.16 -10.05 13.15
C THR A 388 2.58 -9.92 14.56
N THR A 389 1.75 -8.92 14.81
CA THR A 389 1.04 -8.74 16.09
C THR A 389 -0.33 -9.42 16.08
N VAL A 390 -0.86 -9.75 17.25
CA VAL A 390 -2.18 -10.40 17.40
C VAL A 390 -3.28 -9.56 16.75
N GLU A 391 -3.26 -8.25 16.96
CA GLU A 391 -4.27 -7.31 16.47
C GLU A 391 -4.19 -7.12 14.94
N GLY A 392 -2.98 -6.95 14.41
CA GLY A 392 -2.77 -6.67 12.99
C GLY A 392 -2.69 -7.91 12.09
N GLY A 393 -2.45 -9.09 12.66
CA GLY A 393 -2.21 -10.31 11.90
C GLY A 393 -3.46 -11.14 11.60
N TYR A 394 -4.65 -10.75 12.07
CA TYR A 394 -5.93 -11.43 11.80
C TYR A 394 -5.86 -12.97 11.94
N GLY A 395 -5.21 -13.43 13.02
CA GLY A 395 -4.98 -14.86 13.28
C GLY A 395 -3.73 -15.47 12.62
N LEU A 396 -3.18 -14.86 11.57
CA LEU A 396 -1.97 -15.35 10.85
C LEU A 396 -0.64 -14.87 11.46
N HIS A 397 -0.69 -14.07 12.53
CA HIS A 397 0.47 -13.44 13.16
C HIS A 397 1.57 -14.42 13.59
N GLU A 398 1.23 -15.58 14.15
CA GLU A 398 2.21 -16.61 14.54
C GLU A 398 2.91 -17.20 13.31
N LEU A 399 2.15 -17.46 12.25
CA LEU A 399 2.69 -17.99 11.00
C LEU A 399 3.63 -16.98 10.33
N LEU A 400 3.24 -15.71 10.25
CA LEU A 400 4.07 -14.64 9.71
C LEU A 400 5.33 -14.43 10.56
N SER A 401 5.20 -14.49 11.89
CA SER A 401 6.33 -14.39 12.82
C SER A 401 7.33 -15.54 12.65
N SER A 402 6.84 -16.77 12.45
CA SER A 402 7.69 -17.94 12.19
C SER A 402 8.52 -17.80 10.90
N ARG A 403 8.03 -17.01 9.95
CA ARG A 403 8.67 -16.73 8.65
C ARG A 403 9.27 -15.32 8.56
N ARG A 404 9.56 -14.69 9.69
CA ARG A 404 10.10 -13.32 9.74
C ARG A 404 11.40 -13.14 8.94
N SER A 405 12.23 -14.17 8.81
CA SER A 405 13.47 -14.13 8.01
C SER A 405 13.25 -13.92 6.51
N VAL A 406 12.04 -14.24 6.02
CA VAL A 406 11.64 -14.08 4.62
C VAL A 406 10.57 -13.01 4.41
N LEU A 407 10.15 -12.34 5.47
CA LEU A 407 9.18 -11.24 5.45
C LEU A 407 9.89 -9.88 5.36
N ASN A 408 9.57 -9.08 4.35
CA ASN A 408 10.08 -7.72 4.24
C ASN A 408 8.98 -6.71 3.92
N GLY A 409 9.06 -5.55 4.55
CA GLY A 409 8.28 -4.39 4.17
C GLY A 409 9.03 -3.56 3.13
N ILE A 410 8.44 -3.40 1.94
CA ILE A 410 8.92 -2.50 0.89
C ILE A 410 7.89 -1.39 0.76
N ALA A 411 8.33 -0.14 0.92
CA ALA A 411 7.45 1.00 0.76
C ALA A 411 6.95 1.07 -0.68
N ASN A 412 5.65 1.32 -0.84
CA ASN A 412 5.07 1.55 -2.16
C ASN A 412 5.70 2.77 -2.81
N GLY A 413 5.92 2.69 -4.13
CA GLY A 413 6.20 3.83 -4.97
C GLY A 413 4.91 4.52 -5.42
N ILE A 414 5.05 5.71 -5.99
CA ILE A 414 4.00 6.40 -6.74
C ILE A 414 4.49 6.64 -8.16
N ASP A 415 3.57 6.73 -9.11
CA ASP A 415 3.89 7.17 -10.47
C ASP A 415 4.14 8.68 -10.45
N ILE A 416 5.40 9.08 -10.64
CA ILE A 416 5.78 10.49 -10.64
C ILE A 416 5.37 11.21 -11.93
N ALA A 417 5.03 10.52 -13.01
CA ALA A 417 4.49 11.16 -14.21
C ALA A 417 3.03 11.58 -14.01
N GLU A 418 2.27 10.79 -13.25
CA GLU A 418 0.89 11.11 -12.88
C GLU A 418 0.83 12.07 -11.68
N TRP A 419 1.67 11.86 -10.66
CA TRP A 419 1.63 12.58 -9.39
C TRP A 419 2.75 13.62 -9.25
N ASP A 420 2.94 14.48 -10.25
CA ASP A 420 3.88 15.61 -10.20
C ASP A 420 3.15 16.96 -10.16
N PRO A 421 3.17 17.69 -9.03
CA PRO A 421 2.59 19.02 -8.92
C PRO A 421 3.14 20.09 -9.87
N SER A 422 4.28 19.84 -10.53
CA SER A 422 4.86 20.76 -11.49
C SER A 422 4.17 20.71 -12.86
N SER A 423 3.53 19.58 -13.18
CA SER A 423 2.88 19.32 -14.47
C SER A 423 1.47 18.72 -14.37
N ASP A 424 0.95 18.50 -13.15
CA ASP A 424 -0.35 17.89 -12.91
C ASP A 424 -1.50 18.73 -13.48
N GLU A 425 -2.16 18.21 -14.53
CA GLU A 425 -3.28 18.86 -15.21
C GLU A 425 -4.54 18.99 -14.34
N HIS A 426 -4.62 18.26 -13.22
CA HIS A 426 -5.78 18.26 -12.33
C HIS A 426 -5.76 19.36 -11.28
N ILE A 427 -4.62 20.04 -11.09
CA ILE A 427 -4.52 21.18 -10.19
C ILE A 427 -4.58 22.49 -10.96
N GLY A 428 -5.28 23.48 -10.39
CA GLY A 428 -5.47 24.77 -11.07
C GLY A 428 -4.19 25.61 -11.19
N PHE A 429 -3.18 25.33 -10.36
CA PHE A 429 -1.90 26.03 -10.33
C PHE A 429 -0.76 25.07 -9.98
N HIS A 430 0.25 25.02 -10.84
CA HIS A 430 1.42 24.17 -10.62
C HIS A 430 2.35 24.76 -9.57
N TYR A 431 3.13 23.90 -8.92
CA TYR A 431 4.14 24.30 -7.94
C TYR A 431 5.28 23.27 -7.91
N SER A 432 6.43 23.67 -7.36
CA SER A 432 7.59 22.79 -7.24
C SER A 432 8.18 22.89 -5.83
N ALA A 433 9.27 22.14 -5.58
CA ALA A 433 10.03 22.27 -4.33
C ALA A 433 10.64 23.67 -4.16
N ASP A 434 10.98 24.34 -5.27
CA ASP A 434 11.60 25.67 -5.27
C ASP A 434 10.56 26.81 -5.18
N ASP A 435 9.35 26.60 -5.71
CA ASP A 435 8.25 27.57 -5.65
C ASP A 435 6.94 26.96 -5.16
N LEU A 436 6.58 27.29 -3.92
CA LEU A 436 5.34 26.85 -3.26
C LEU A 436 4.16 27.81 -3.44
N SER A 437 4.32 28.90 -4.21
CA SER A 437 3.27 29.92 -4.39
C SER A 437 1.98 29.32 -4.98
N GLY A 438 2.11 28.41 -5.95
CA GLY A 438 0.98 27.69 -6.55
C GLY A 438 0.20 26.84 -5.55
N LYS A 439 0.86 26.28 -4.53
CA LYS A 439 0.19 25.49 -3.47
C LYS A 439 -0.78 26.32 -2.64
N VAL A 440 -0.46 27.58 -2.38
CA VAL A 440 -1.35 28.52 -1.66
C VAL A 440 -2.59 28.85 -2.49
N GLN A 441 -2.40 29.01 -3.81
CA GLN A 441 -3.49 29.24 -4.75
C GLN A 441 -4.39 28.00 -4.86
N CYS A 442 -3.82 26.81 -4.94
CA CYS A 442 -4.55 25.53 -4.91
C CYS A 442 -5.36 25.35 -3.62
N LYS A 443 -4.79 25.66 -2.45
CA LYS A 443 -5.54 25.65 -1.18
C LYS A 443 -6.73 26.60 -1.20
N THR A 444 -6.53 27.81 -1.72
CA THR A 444 -7.59 28.82 -1.84
C THR A 444 -8.69 28.39 -2.81
N ALA A 445 -8.30 27.78 -3.95
CA ALA A 445 -9.22 27.24 -4.93
C ALA A 445 -10.06 26.09 -4.33
N LEU A 446 -9.42 25.17 -3.61
CA LEU A 446 -10.10 24.05 -2.94
C LEU A 446 -11.06 24.54 -1.83
N GLN A 447 -10.66 25.54 -1.05
CA GLN A 447 -11.55 26.14 -0.05
C GLN A 447 -12.78 26.79 -0.71
N LYS A 448 -12.60 27.48 -1.85
CA LYS A 448 -13.72 28.02 -2.63
C LYS A 448 -14.63 26.93 -3.16
N GLU A 449 -14.06 25.87 -3.72
CA GLU A 449 -14.80 24.73 -4.29
C GLU A 449 -15.63 24.00 -3.23
N LEU A 450 -15.06 23.77 -2.05
CA LEU A 450 -15.73 23.11 -0.92
C LEU A 450 -16.61 24.06 -0.09
N ALA A 451 -16.77 25.32 -0.51
CA ALA A 451 -17.49 26.38 0.20
C ALA A 451 -17.01 26.58 1.66
N LEU A 452 -15.72 26.39 1.92
CA LEU A 452 -15.07 26.64 3.20
C LEU A 452 -14.64 28.11 3.33
N PRO A 453 -14.54 28.66 4.55
CA PRO A 453 -13.98 29.98 4.76
C PRO A 453 -12.54 30.07 4.25
N ILE A 454 -12.29 31.00 3.33
CA ILE A 454 -10.95 31.22 2.76
C ILE A 454 -10.06 31.83 3.85
N ARG A 455 -9.22 30.99 4.44
CA ARG A 455 -8.32 31.37 5.54
C ARG A 455 -6.94 30.77 5.25
N PRO A 456 -5.95 31.59 4.84
CA PRO A 456 -4.59 31.14 4.54
C PRO A 456 -3.94 30.45 5.75
N GLU A 457 -4.08 31.03 6.94
CA GLU A 457 -3.47 30.54 8.18
C GLU A 457 -4.13 29.29 8.76
N CYS A 458 -5.36 28.97 8.37
CA CYS A 458 -6.07 27.83 8.94
C CYS A 458 -5.50 26.53 8.37
N PRO A 459 -5.05 25.57 9.20
CA PRO A 459 -4.70 24.23 8.71
C PRO A 459 -5.91 23.61 8.01
N LEU A 460 -5.69 23.08 6.80
CA LEU A 460 -6.67 22.30 6.07
C LEU A 460 -6.21 20.85 6.11
N VAL A 461 -7.01 20.00 6.76
CA VAL A 461 -6.74 18.56 6.85
C VAL A 461 -7.75 17.85 5.98
N ARG A 462 -7.28 17.00 5.07
CA ARG A 462 -8.11 16.15 4.22
C ARG A 462 -7.81 14.70 4.57
N PHE A 463 -8.87 13.94 4.79
CA PHE A 463 -8.80 12.48 4.82
C PHE A 463 -9.45 11.97 3.55
N TYR A 464 -8.74 11.10 2.84
CA TYR A 464 -9.24 10.41 1.66
C TYR A 464 -9.00 8.92 1.84
N PHE A 465 -10.08 8.16 1.94
CA PHE A 465 -10.07 6.72 2.12
C PHE A 465 -11.43 6.17 1.66
N LEU A 466 -11.48 4.89 1.31
CA LEU A 466 -12.74 4.20 1.03
C LEU A 466 -13.52 4.02 2.34
N LEU A 467 -14.79 4.41 2.37
CA LEU A 467 -15.70 4.03 3.44
C LEU A 467 -16.25 2.64 3.10
N GLU A 468 -15.66 1.61 3.70
CA GLU A 468 -16.15 0.22 3.62
C GLU A 468 -17.25 -0.07 4.65
#